data_AF-A0A0R3QX92-F1
#
_entry.id   AF-A0A0R3QX92-F1
#
_cell.length_a   1.000
_cell.length_b   1.000
_cell.length_c   1.000
_cell.angle_alpha   90.00
_cell.angle_beta   90.00
_cell.angle_gamma   90.00
#
_symmetry.space_group_name_H-M   'P 1'
#
loop_
_entity.id
_entity.type
_entity.pdbx_description
1 polymer ?
#
loop_
_entity_poly.entity_id
_entity_poly.type
_entity_poly.pdbx_seq_one_letter_code
_entity_poly.pdbx_strand_id
1 'polypeptide(L)'
;MSFTMGNETFIVTSKLFTENRLRLVEMLKSKVQPGSVVLLKGGIEQNRYNTDAVDLPFRQESYFFWAFGVHESNCFGAIDIDSGKSFLFPPRLHPDFAIWHGK
;
A
#
# COMPACT_ATOMS: atom_id res chain seq x y z
N MET A 1 11.47 -7.83 5.27
CA MET A 1 12.01 -6.91 4.25
C MET A 1 12.18 -5.53 4.87
N SER A 2 13.02 -4.68 4.32
CA SER A 2 13.23 -3.31 4.82
C SER A 2 13.33 -2.34 3.65
N PHE A 3 12.80 -1.14 3.83
CA PHE A 3 12.96 -0.02 2.91
C PHE A 3 14.22 0.78 3.29
N THR A 4 15.04 1.10 2.28
CA THR A 4 16.24 1.92 2.40
C THR A 4 16.51 2.58 1.05
N MET A 5 17.10 3.78 1.08
CA MET A 5 17.58 4.47 -0.12
C MET A 5 19.11 4.39 -0.25
N GLY A 6 19.76 3.46 0.47
CA GLY A 6 21.21 3.28 0.47
C GLY A 6 21.96 4.26 1.40
N ASN A 7 23.29 4.25 1.31
CA ASN A 7 24.20 5.09 2.10
C ASN A 7 23.87 5.06 3.62
N GLU A 8 23.78 6.21 4.25
CA GLU A 8 23.46 6.40 5.67
C GLU A 8 21.96 6.68 5.90
N THR A 9 21.09 6.31 4.95
CA THR A 9 19.64 6.54 5.09
C THR A 9 19.02 5.60 6.10
N PHE A 10 18.00 6.10 6.81
CA PHE A 10 17.31 5.32 7.83
C PHE A 10 16.63 4.09 7.22
N ILE A 11 16.84 2.94 7.86
CA ILE A 11 16.27 1.67 7.43
C ILE A 11 14.91 1.46 8.10
N VAL A 12 13.85 1.42 7.30
CA VAL A 12 12.49 1.18 7.79
C VAL A 12 12.14 -0.29 7.58
N THR A 13 11.95 -1.04 8.66
CA THR A 13 11.59 -2.46 8.55
C THR A 13 10.11 -2.64 8.23
N SER A 14 9.78 -3.66 7.44
CA SER A 14 8.37 -4.01 7.12
C SER A 14 7.56 -4.41 8.36
N LYS A 15 8.24 -4.70 9.49
CA LYS A 15 7.63 -5.01 10.77
C LYS A 15 6.73 -3.87 11.27
N LEU A 16 7.12 -2.62 11.01
CA LEU A 16 6.33 -1.43 11.36
C LEU A 16 4.89 -1.52 10.82
N PHE A 17 4.74 -1.87 9.55
CA PHE A 17 3.42 -1.95 8.92
C PHE A 17 2.63 -3.17 9.41
N THR A 18 3.30 -4.29 9.69
CA THR A 18 2.65 -5.46 10.32
C THR A 18 2.11 -5.12 11.70
N GLU A 19 2.88 -4.44 12.55
CA GLU A 19 2.44 -3.99 13.88
C GLU A 19 1.24 -3.03 13.79
N ASN A 20 1.25 -2.11 12.83
CA ASN A 20 0.12 -1.23 12.57
C ASN A 20 -1.17 -2.00 12.25
N ARG A 21 -1.11 -2.98 11.34
CA ARG A 21 -2.28 -3.81 11.01
C ARG A 21 -2.78 -4.63 12.20
N LEU A 22 -1.88 -5.17 13.02
CA LEU A 22 -2.25 -5.89 14.24
C LEU A 22 -2.98 -4.99 15.23
N ARG A 23 -2.48 -3.77 15.45
CA ARG A 23 -3.16 -2.76 16.29
C ARG A 23 -4.54 -2.40 15.74
N LEU A 24 -4.68 -2.25 14.42
CA LEU A 24 -5.97 -1.98 13.79
C LEU A 24 -6.96 -3.12 14.03
N VAL A 25 -6.51 -4.37 13.82
CA VAL A 25 -7.31 -5.58 14.04
C VAL A 25 -7.78 -5.67 15.49
N GLU A 26 -6.87 -5.50 16.45
CA GLU A 26 -7.20 -5.52 17.88
C GLU A 26 -8.27 -4.48 18.24
N MET A 27 -8.14 -3.26 17.69
CA MET A 27 -9.09 -2.18 17.92
C MET A 27 -10.47 -2.41 17.30
N LEU A 28 -10.55 -3.18 16.21
CA LEU A 28 -11.80 -3.43 15.48
C LEU A 28 -12.49 -4.73 15.89
N LYS A 29 -11.76 -5.70 16.44
CA LYS A 29 -12.27 -7.06 16.73
C LYS A 29 -13.55 -7.08 17.57
N SER A 30 -13.72 -6.14 18.49
CA SER A 30 -14.94 -6.01 19.33
C SER A 30 -16.00 -5.05 18.77
N LYS A 31 -15.73 -4.39 17.65
CA LYS A 31 -16.56 -3.32 17.05
C LYS A 31 -17.23 -3.73 15.75
N VAL A 32 -16.86 -4.87 15.18
CA VAL A 32 -17.35 -5.36 13.90
C VAL A 32 -17.87 -6.80 14.03
N GLN A 33 -18.65 -7.24 13.06
CA GLN A 33 -19.18 -8.60 13.02
C GLN A 33 -18.07 -9.59 12.60
N PRO A 34 -18.09 -10.85 13.06
CA PRO A 34 -17.20 -11.90 12.54
C PRO A 34 -17.26 -11.97 11.01
N GLY A 35 -16.12 -12.21 10.37
CA GLY A 35 -15.97 -12.22 8.91
C GLY A 35 -15.86 -10.82 8.28
N SER A 36 -15.71 -9.76 9.07
CA SER A 36 -15.50 -8.41 8.55
C SER A 36 -14.08 -8.22 7.99
N VAL A 37 -13.98 -7.48 6.89
CA VAL A 37 -12.72 -7.16 6.21
C VAL A 37 -12.58 -5.66 6.05
N VAL A 38 -11.41 -5.12 6.38
CA VAL A 38 -11.03 -3.75 6.02
C VAL A 38 -10.52 -3.78 4.59
N LEU A 39 -11.12 -3.00 3.70
CA LEU A 39 -10.63 -2.77 2.33
C LEU A 39 -10.14 -1.34 2.20
N LEU A 40 -8.86 -1.17 1.85
CA LEU A 40 -8.25 0.12 1.57
C LEU A 40 -7.89 0.21 0.08
N LYS A 41 -8.24 1.34 -0.52
CA LYS A 41 -7.81 1.71 -1.88
C LYS A 41 -6.58 2.62 -1.76
N GLY A 42 -5.49 2.22 -2.41
CA GLY A 42 -4.29 3.06 -2.50
C GLY A 42 -4.49 4.25 -3.42
N GLY A 43 -3.51 5.15 -3.40
CA GLY A 43 -3.42 6.29 -4.31
C GLY A 43 -3.29 5.86 -5.76
N ILE A 44 -3.72 6.74 -6.65
CA ILE A 44 -3.57 6.60 -8.10
C ILE A 44 -2.73 7.77 -8.59
N GLU A 45 -1.75 7.50 -9.44
CA GLU A 45 -0.93 8.51 -10.12
C GLU A 45 -1.82 9.42 -10.99
N GLN A 46 -1.52 10.72 -10.98
CA GLN A 46 -2.32 11.72 -11.67
C GLN A 46 -1.48 12.50 -12.68
N ASN A 47 -2.09 12.75 -13.84
CA ASN A 47 -1.52 13.59 -14.88
C ASN A 47 -1.80 15.06 -14.59
N ARG A 48 -0.95 15.92 -15.14
CA ARG A 48 -1.14 17.37 -15.13
C ARG A 48 -2.24 17.76 -16.10
N TYR A 49 -3.39 18.11 -15.57
CA TYR A 49 -4.57 18.50 -16.35
C TYR A 49 -4.90 17.47 -17.44
N ASN A 50 -4.93 17.89 -18.70
CA ASN A 50 -5.20 17.09 -19.88
C ASN A 50 -3.91 16.71 -20.66
N THR A 51 -2.76 16.72 -20.00
CA THR A 51 -1.49 16.28 -20.58
C THR A 51 -1.18 14.82 -20.22
N ASP A 52 -0.15 14.26 -20.86
CA ASP A 52 0.46 12.97 -20.51
C ASP A 52 1.62 13.11 -19.51
N ALA A 53 1.94 14.35 -19.08
CA ALA A 53 2.94 14.60 -18.07
C ALA A 53 2.38 14.32 -16.67
N VAL A 54 3.15 13.60 -15.85
CA VAL A 54 2.84 13.41 -14.42
C VAL A 54 2.86 14.77 -13.72
N ASP A 55 1.83 15.09 -12.94
CA ASP A 55 1.75 16.40 -12.28
C ASP A 55 2.78 16.56 -11.17
N LEU A 56 2.86 15.53 -10.31
CA LEU A 56 3.78 15.39 -9.19
C LEU A 56 4.19 13.92 -9.05
N PRO A 57 5.43 13.63 -8.58
CA PRO A 57 5.83 12.26 -8.25
C PRO A 57 4.79 11.59 -7.35
N PHE A 58 4.45 10.35 -7.68
CA PHE A 58 3.43 9.63 -6.94
C PHE A 58 3.78 9.55 -5.45
N ARG A 59 2.81 9.92 -4.61
CA ARG A 59 2.85 9.76 -3.17
C ARG A 59 1.62 9.00 -2.72
N GLN A 60 1.85 7.98 -1.92
CA GLN A 60 0.80 7.09 -1.44
C GLN A 60 -0.23 7.81 -0.55
N GLU A 61 -1.46 7.31 -0.56
CA GLU A 61 -2.50 7.70 0.40
C GLU A 61 -2.08 7.29 1.83
N SER A 62 -2.25 8.19 2.80
CA SER A 62 -1.66 8.07 4.12
C SER A 62 -2.14 6.85 4.92
N TYR A 63 -3.43 6.52 4.89
CA TYR A 63 -3.95 5.34 5.60
C TYR A 63 -3.48 4.04 4.95
N PHE A 64 -3.45 3.99 3.61
CA PHE A 64 -2.90 2.86 2.87
C PHE A 64 -1.42 2.66 3.18
N PHE A 65 -0.63 3.74 3.15
CA PHE A 65 0.79 3.70 3.48
C PHE A 65 1.02 3.27 4.93
N TRP A 66 0.24 3.79 5.88
CA TRP A 66 0.33 3.40 7.28
C TRP A 66 0.09 1.89 7.49
N ALA A 67 -0.86 1.32 6.75
CA ALA A 67 -1.20 -0.10 6.86
C ALA A 67 -0.23 -1.01 6.09
N PHE A 68 0.28 -0.60 4.93
CA PHE A 68 0.98 -1.49 3.99
C PHE A 68 2.40 -1.06 3.60
N GLY A 69 2.76 0.21 3.69
CA GLY A 69 4.09 0.71 3.31
C GLY A 69 4.42 0.60 1.83
N VAL A 70 3.40 0.50 0.98
CA VAL A 70 3.53 0.27 -0.48
C VAL A 70 3.77 1.59 -1.20
N HIS A 71 4.71 1.59 -2.14
CA HIS A 71 5.11 2.78 -2.91
C HIS A 71 4.48 2.82 -4.31
N GLU A 72 3.94 1.70 -4.77
CA GLU A 72 3.32 1.55 -6.07
C GLU A 72 1.89 2.10 -6.09
N SER A 73 1.55 2.74 -7.21
CA SER A 73 0.22 3.28 -7.51
C SER A 73 -0.79 2.17 -7.81
N ASN A 74 -2.08 2.48 -7.67
CA ASN A 74 -3.20 1.64 -8.11
C ASN A 74 -3.25 0.25 -7.44
N CYS A 75 -2.83 0.17 -6.17
CA CYS A 75 -2.97 -1.03 -5.35
C CYS A 75 -4.24 -0.99 -4.50
N PHE A 76 -4.77 -2.16 -4.18
CA PHE A 76 -5.72 -2.34 -3.07
C PHE A 76 -5.09 -3.22 -1.99
N GLY A 77 -5.61 -3.12 -0.79
CA GLY A 77 -5.16 -3.90 0.36
C GLY A 77 -6.36 -4.30 1.20
N ALA A 78 -6.38 -5.56 1.64
CA ALA A 78 -7.41 -6.06 2.53
C ALA A 78 -6.80 -6.62 3.82
N ILE A 79 -7.53 -6.48 4.92
CA ILE A 79 -7.16 -7.02 6.23
C ILE A 79 -8.37 -7.75 6.79
N ASP A 80 -8.24 -9.06 6.92
CA ASP A 80 -9.22 -9.90 7.60
C ASP A 80 -9.12 -9.67 9.11
N ILE A 81 -10.22 -9.26 9.75
CA ILE A 81 -10.22 -8.87 11.17
C ILE A 81 -10.15 -10.09 12.09
N ASP A 82 -10.68 -11.24 11.67
CA ASP A 82 -10.73 -12.43 12.53
C ASP A 82 -9.34 -13.04 12.71
N SER A 83 -8.61 -13.21 11.59
CA SER A 83 -7.28 -13.82 11.56
C SER A 83 -6.13 -12.81 11.60
N GLY A 84 -6.38 -11.55 11.30
CA GLY A 84 -5.34 -10.54 11.09
C GLY A 84 -4.56 -10.71 9.78
N LYS A 85 -4.96 -11.63 8.90
CA LYS A 85 -4.29 -11.88 7.62
C LYS A 85 -4.51 -10.70 6.68
N SER A 86 -3.41 -10.24 6.08
CA SER A 86 -3.42 -9.13 5.14
C SER A 86 -3.14 -9.58 3.71
N PHE A 87 -3.80 -8.95 2.75
CA PHE A 87 -3.72 -9.22 1.32
C PHE A 87 -3.38 -7.93 0.58
N LEU A 88 -2.53 -8.03 -0.45
CA LEU A 88 -2.20 -6.92 -1.33
C LEU A 88 -2.62 -7.30 -2.76
N PHE A 89 -3.26 -6.37 -3.44
CA PHE A 89 -3.77 -6.53 -4.81
C PHE A 89 -3.07 -5.49 -5.70
N PRO A 90 -1.91 -5.82 -6.29
CA PRO A 90 -1.24 -4.95 -7.25
C PRO A 90 -1.97 -4.95 -8.60
N PRO A 91 -1.78 -3.93 -9.44
CA PRO A 91 -2.34 -3.91 -10.78
C PRO A 91 -1.72 -5.02 -11.65
N ARG A 92 -2.53 -5.61 -12.54
CA ARG A 92 -2.00 -6.46 -13.61
C ARG A 92 -1.49 -5.56 -14.73
N LEU A 93 -0.17 -5.50 -14.90
CA LEU A 93 0.48 -4.65 -15.90
C LEU A 93 0.53 -5.33 -17.28
N HIS A 94 0.45 -4.53 -18.34
CA HIS A 94 0.71 -4.99 -19.70
C HIS A 94 2.21 -5.30 -19.87
N PRO A 95 2.63 -6.30 -20.66
CA PRO A 95 4.04 -6.63 -20.86
C PRO A 95 4.92 -5.44 -21.29
N ASP A 96 4.37 -4.47 -22.01
CA ASP A 96 5.09 -3.26 -22.47
C ASP A 96 5.60 -2.38 -21.33
N PHE A 97 5.07 -2.53 -20.10
CA PHE A 97 5.62 -1.82 -18.93
C PHE A 97 7.10 -2.15 -18.72
N ALA A 98 7.57 -3.34 -19.13
CA ALA A 98 8.97 -3.70 -19.08
C ALA A 98 9.88 -2.79 -19.91
N ILE A 99 9.34 -2.13 -20.95
CA ILE A 99 10.09 -1.22 -21.84
C ILE A 99 10.28 0.15 -21.18
N TRP A 100 9.24 0.67 -20.51
CA TRP A 100 9.18 2.08 -20.07
C TRP A 100 9.27 2.27 -18.56
N HIS A 101 8.75 1.32 -17.77
CA HIS A 101 8.65 1.40 -16.31
C HIS A 101 9.55 0.40 -15.56
N GLY A 102 10.10 -0.59 -16.27
CA GLY A 102 10.98 -1.61 -15.70
C GLY A 102 10.27 -2.91 -15.32
N LYS A 103 10.98 -3.76 -14.60
CA LYS A 103 10.51 -5.09 -14.18
C LYS A 103 9.65 -5.03 -12.92
#